data_AF-A0A174Z8Q6-F1
#
_entry.id   AF-A0A174Z8Q6-F1
#
_cell.length_a   1.000
_cell.length_b   1.000
_cell.length_c   1.000
_cell.angle_alpha   90.00
_cell.angle_beta   90.00
_cell.angle_gamma   90.00
#
_symmetry.space_group_name_H-M   'P 1'
#
loop_
_entity.id
_entity.type
_entity.pdbx_description
1 polymer ?
#
loop_
_entity_poly.entity_id
_entity_poly.type
_entity_poly.pdbx_seq_one_letter_code
_entity_poly.pdbx_strand_id
1 'polypeptide(L)'
;MNNKITNTDINEFEEFLINKNKSRITLDKYMRDIRRFQIFLSDNSYQISQDTADKYIEILKNADYSISSINTIISCINTFCNFIGRNDIHCVNLKKSKTESTDSNLLTVDEYNQLLKTAINNNDYRIAMLIQVLGNTDIRLNELQYLATHSLEMGKITVMRNSKEYNIRIPDNLLDGLYKYIDHEAIINGVIFCTRKGTPLERSNVWRLIKKLAVDAGVNPDKVYPQNLKQQLGKKYYSIKY
;
A
#
# COMPACT_ATOMS: atom_id res chain seq x y z
N MET A 1 28.02 24.04 -15.44
CA MET A 1 27.08 22.95 -15.12
C MET A 1 26.92 22.92 -13.61
N ASN A 2 25.68 22.91 -13.12
CA ASN A 2 25.41 23.00 -11.69
C ASN A 2 25.66 21.62 -11.06
N ASN A 3 26.74 21.48 -10.29
CA ASN A 3 27.19 20.18 -9.78
C ASN A 3 26.61 19.85 -8.38
N LYS A 4 25.67 20.65 -7.90
CA LYS A 4 25.01 20.49 -6.60
C LYS A 4 23.49 20.54 -6.79
N ILE A 5 22.77 19.78 -5.97
CA ILE A 5 21.32 19.81 -5.90
C ILE A 5 20.90 21.01 -5.03
N THR A 6 20.22 21.97 -5.62
CA THR A 6 19.69 23.15 -4.92
C THR A 6 18.22 22.97 -4.53
N ASN A 7 17.72 23.82 -3.63
CA ASN A 7 16.29 23.83 -3.30
C ASN A 7 15.43 24.23 -4.51
N THR A 8 15.96 25.07 -5.41
CA THR A 8 15.28 25.42 -6.65
C THR A 8 15.08 24.19 -7.53
N ASP A 9 16.12 23.37 -7.73
CA ASP A 9 16.02 22.13 -8.52
C ASP A 9 14.96 21.17 -7.95
N ILE A 10 14.86 21.10 -6.62
CA ILE A 10 13.87 20.25 -5.93
C ILE A 10 12.44 20.79 -6.14
N ASN A 11 12.24 22.10 -6.06
CA ASN A 11 10.92 22.70 -6.28
C ASN A 11 10.47 22.53 -7.74
N GLU A 12 11.37 22.76 -8.70
CA GLU A 12 11.07 22.54 -10.12
C GLU A 12 10.82 21.05 -10.43
N PHE A 13 11.51 20.15 -9.74
CA PHE A 13 11.26 18.71 -9.83
C PHE A 13 9.87 18.33 -9.30
N GLU A 14 9.40 18.97 -8.23
CA GLU A 14 8.05 18.76 -7.70
C GLU A 14 6.98 19.13 -8.74
N GLU A 15 7.11 20.30 -9.36
CA GLU A 15 6.22 20.76 -10.42
C GLU A 15 6.25 19.82 -11.63
N PHE A 16 7.44 19.35 -12.03
CA PHE A 16 7.60 18.36 -13.09
C PHE A 16 6.85 17.06 -12.79
N LEU A 17 6.93 16.55 -11.55
CA LEU A 17 6.22 15.33 -11.15
C LEU A 17 4.70 15.50 -11.12
N ILE A 18 4.22 16.68 -10.72
CA ILE A 18 2.80 17.05 -10.77
C ILE A 18 2.32 17.06 -12.23
N ASN A 19 3.07 17.71 -13.12
CA ASN A 19 2.76 17.75 -14.57
C ASN A 19 2.79 16.36 -15.23
N LYS A 20 3.57 15.43 -14.68
CA LYS A 20 3.57 14.00 -15.08
C LYS A 20 2.43 13.19 -14.46
N ASN A 21 1.47 13.81 -13.77
CA ASN A 21 0.34 13.18 -13.11
C ASN A 21 0.74 12.05 -12.14
N LYS A 22 1.84 12.22 -11.40
CA LYS A 22 2.23 11.26 -10.37
C LYS A 22 1.22 11.30 -9.21
N SER A 23 0.91 10.13 -8.66
CA SER A 23 0.04 10.06 -7.47
C SER A 23 0.68 10.81 -6.30
N ARG A 24 -0.14 11.41 -5.43
CA ARG A 24 0.33 12.12 -4.22
C ARG A 24 1.31 11.28 -3.38
N ILE A 25 1.02 9.99 -3.23
CA ILE A 25 1.90 9.04 -2.51
C ILE A 25 3.27 8.92 -3.17
N THR A 26 3.31 8.85 -4.51
CA THR A 26 4.57 8.78 -5.26
C THR A 26 5.34 10.10 -5.19
N LEU A 27 4.63 11.23 -5.30
CA LEU A 27 5.18 12.58 -5.16
C LEU A 27 5.85 12.73 -3.79
N ASP A 28 5.11 12.54 -2.70
CA ASP A 28 5.60 12.67 -1.33
C ASP A 28 6.83 11.77 -1.07
N LYS A 29 6.81 10.56 -1.64
CA LYS A 29 7.94 9.63 -1.54
C LYS A 29 9.16 10.16 -2.28
N TYR A 30 9.01 10.58 -3.54
CA TYR A 30 10.13 11.07 -4.35
C TYR A 30 10.72 12.34 -3.73
N MET A 31 9.88 13.26 -3.26
CA MET A 31 10.34 14.49 -2.58
C MET A 31 11.14 14.19 -1.30
N ARG A 32 10.71 13.19 -0.51
CA ARG A 32 11.49 12.75 0.66
C ARG A 32 12.80 12.09 0.26
N ASP A 33 12.79 11.22 -0.74
CA ASP A 33 13.95 10.46 -1.16
C ASP A 33 15.02 11.38 -1.78
N ILE A 34 14.62 12.37 -2.61
CA ILE A 34 15.55 13.32 -3.20
C ILE A 34 16.15 14.29 -2.18
N ARG A 35 15.37 14.75 -1.19
CA ARG A 35 15.89 15.58 -0.09
C ARG A 35 16.92 14.82 0.75
N ARG A 36 16.68 13.52 1.02
CA ARG A 36 17.67 12.67 1.71
C ARG A 36 18.96 12.52 0.90
N PHE A 37 18.85 12.37 -0.42
CA PHE A 37 20.02 12.32 -1.28
C PHE A 37 20.77 13.65 -1.30
N GLN A 38 20.07 14.79 -1.37
CA GLN A 38 20.67 16.12 -1.27
C GLN A 38 21.42 16.32 0.06
N ILE A 39 20.84 15.90 1.18
CA ILE A 39 21.47 15.97 2.51
C ILE A 39 22.74 15.12 2.51
N PHE A 40 22.68 13.88 2.03
CA PHE A 40 23.85 13.01 1.91
C PHE A 40 24.99 13.67 1.11
N LEU A 41 24.68 14.27 -0.05
CA LEU A 41 25.68 14.97 -0.85
C LEU A 41 26.26 16.17 -0.10
N SER A 42 25.40 16.94 0.59
CA SER A 42 25.80 18.16 1.31
C SER A 42 26.68 17.86 2.52
N ASP A 43 26.29 16.90 3.36
CA ASP A 43 27.00 16.50 4.58
C ASP A 43 28.42 16.00 4.28
N ASN A 44 28.60 15.37 3.12
CA ASN A 44 29.88 14.85 2.67
C ASN A 44 30.63 15.78 1.70
N SER A 45 30.10 16.98 1.44
CA SER A 45 30.64 17.92 0.45
C SER A 45 30.82 17.32 -0.96
N TYR A 46 29.98 16.35 -1.32
CA TYR A 46 29.99 15.69 -2.61
C TYR A 46 29.25 16.50 -3.68
N GLN A 47 29.73 16.35 -4.93
CA GLN A 47 29.02 16.79 -6.12
C GLN A 47 28.20 15.64 -6.68
N ILE A 48 27.12 15.94 -7.41
CA ILE A 48 26.30 14.89 -8.03
C ILE A 48 27.06 14.22 -9.18
N SER A 49 27.31 12.92 -9.02
CA SER A 49 28.02 12.07 -9.98
C SER A 49 27.58 10.60 -9.86
N GLN A 50 27.90 9.78 -10.86
CA GLN A 50 27.68 8.33 -10.80
C GLN A 50 28.29 7.70 -9.55
N ASP A 51 29.56 8.01 -9.25
CA ASP A 51 30.28 7.50 -8.07
C ASP A 51 29.56 7.84 -6.75
N THR A 52 29.07 9.07 -6.60
CA THR A 52 28.37 9.48 -5.37
C THR A 52 26.98 8.86 -5.24
N ALA A 53 26.29 8.61 -6.37
CA ALA A 53 25.02 7.89 -6.38
C ALA A 53 25.22 6.41 -6.00
N ASP A 54 26.26 5.77 -6.54
CA ASP A 54 26.60 4.38 -6.20
C ASP A 54 27.02 4.25 -4.72
N LYS A 55 27.81 5.20 -4.19
CA LYS A 55 28.15 5.29 -2.76
C LYS A 55 26.90 5.43 -1.89
N TYR A 56 25.93 6.24 -2.30
CA TYR A 56 24.68 6.38 -1.55
C TYR A 56 23.91 5.06 -1.50
N ILE A 57 23.85 4.34 -2.63
CA ILE A 57 23.20 3.03 -2.70
C ILE A 57 23.91 2.00 -1.81
N GLU A 58 25.24 1.99 -1.78
CA GLU A 58 26.04 1.16 -0.86
C GLU A 58 25.70 1.43 0.61
N ILE A 59 25.60 2.71 1.00
CA ILE A 59 25.20 3.10 2.36
C ILE A 59 23.80 2.56 2.69
N LEU A 60 22.85 2.65 1.75
CA LEU A 60 21.50 2.13 1.96
C LEU A 60 21.50 0.60 2.13
N LYS A 61 22.34 -0.14 1.38
CA LYS A 61 22.51 -1.58 1.58
C LYS A 61 23.07 -1.89 2.97
N ASN A 62 24.10 -1.16 3.40
CA ASN A 62 24.76 -1.36 4.69
C ASN A 62 23.89 -0.94 5.88
N ALA A 63 22.86 -0.11 5.64
CA ALA A 63 21.86 0.28 6.62
C ALA A 63 20.61 -0.63 6.63
N ASP A 64 20.71 -1.84 6.08
CA ASP A 64 19.65 -2.86 6.05
C ASP A 64 18.32 -2.40 5.40
N TYR A 65 18.38 -1.47 4.45
CA TYR A 65 17.20 -1.13 3.67
C TYR A 65 16.77 -2.32 2.80
N SER A 66 15.47 -2.61 2.78
CA SER A 66 14.95 -3.65 1.88
C SER A 66 15.30 -3.33 0.42
N ILE A 67 15.60 -4.36 -0.39
CA ILE A 67 15.88 -4.21 -1.83
C ILE A 67 14.78 -3.42 -2.54
N SER A 68 13.52 -3.63 -2.17
CA SER A 68 12.37 -2.91 -2.74
C SER A 68 12.40 -1.41 -2.40
N SER A 69 12.83 -1.07 -1.18
CA SER A 69 13.03 0.32 -0.75
C SER A 69 14.14 0.98 -1.57
N ILE A 70 15.29 0.31 -1.67
CA ILE A 70 16.45 0.79 -2.43
C ILE A 70 16.07 1.02 -3.91
N ASN A 71 15.38 0.07 -4.54
CA ASN A 71 14.95 0.20 -5.94
C ASN A 71 13.98 1.36 -6.17
N THR A 72 13.17 1.72 -5.17
CA THR A 72 12.33 2.92 -5.32
C THR A 72 13.15 4.20 -5.22
N ILE A 73 14.16 4.24 -4.34
CA ILE A 73 15.09 5.37 -4.21
C ILE A 73 15.90 5.51 -5.51
N ILE A 74 16.41 4.41 -6.06
CA ILE A 74 17.08 4.36 -7.39
C ILE A 74 16.18 4.96 -8.47
N SER A 75 14.90 4.56 -8.50
CA SER A 75 13.94 5.09 -9.47
C SER A 75 13.75 6.61 -9.32
N CYS A 76 13.71 7.12 -8.10
CA CYS A 76 13.65 8.55 -7.81
C CYS A 76 14.91 9.27 -8.30
N ILE A 77 16.11 8.78 -7.94
CA ILE A 77 17.40 9.36 -8.34
C ILE A 77 17.51 9.42 -9.86
N ASN A 78 17.25 8.31 -10.56
CA ASN A 78 17.29 8.27 -12.03
C ASN A 78 16.30 9.26 -12.66
N THR A 79 15.08 9.36 -12.10
CA THR A 79 14.07 10.31 -12.59
C THR A 79 14.53 11.76 -12.42
N PHE A 80 15.13 12.08 -11.26
CA PHE A 80 15.67 13.41 -10.98
C PHE A 80 16.88 13.74 -11.85
N CYS A 81 17.84 12.83 -11.99
CA CYS A 81 19.03 13.02 -12.83
C CYS A 81 18.63 13.29 -14.29
N ASN A 82 17.68 12.53 -14.83
CA ASN A 82 17.14 12.78 -16.17
C ASN A 82 16.45 14.15 -16.27
N PHE A 83 15.71 14.57 -15.24
CA PHE A 83 15.04 15.87 -15.20
C PHE A 83 16.04 17.05 -15.26
N ILE A 84 17.14 16.99 -14.52
CA ILE A 84 18.20 18.01 -14.54
C ILE A 84 19.19 17.86 -15.71
N GLY A 85 18.93 16.93 -16.65
CA GLY A 85 19.77 16.68 -17.81
C GLY A 85 21.08 15.90 -17.56
N ARG A 86 21.23 15.28 -16.39
CA ARG A 86 22.37 14.42 -16.01
C ARG A 86 22.12 12.95 -16.37
N ASN A 87 21.92 12.69 -17.65
CA ASN A 87 21.71 11.33 -18.18
C ASN A 87 22.94 10.41 -18.05
N ASP A 88 24.10 10.98 -17.71
CA ASP A 88 25.33 10.26 -17.38
C ASP A 88 25.24 9.53 -16.03
N ILE A 89 24.25 9.85 -15.20
CA ILE A 89 24.02 9.22 -13.90
C ILE A 89 22.84 8.26 -14.01
N HIS A 90 23.13 6.96 -13.93
CA HIS A 90 22.12 5.92 -14.01
C HIS A 90 22.42 4.77 -13.04
N CYS A 91 21.60 4.65 -12.01
CA CYS A 91 21.70 3.58 -11.03
C CYS A 91 20.86 2.38 -11.47
N VAL A 92 21.43 1.18 -11.42
CA VAL A 92 20.75 -0.06 -11.82
C VAL A 92 19.97 -0.65 -10.66
N ASN A 93 18.72 -1.04 -10.90
CA ASN A 93 17.90 -1.73 -9.90
C ASN A 93 18.60 -3.01 -9.40
N LEU A 94 18.63 -3.16 -8.09
CA LEU A 94 19.14 -4.35 -7.42
C LEU A 94 18.21 -5.54 -7.71
N LYS A 95 18.81 -6.67 -8.10
CA LYS A 95 18.08 -7.92 -8.27
C LYS A 95 17.70 -8.43 -6.88
N LYS A 96 16.39 -8.61 -6.65
CA LYS A 96 15.92 -9.38 -5.51
C LYS A 96 16.34 -10.83 -5.79
N SER A 97 17.20 -11.42 -4.96
CA SER A 97 17.30 -12.89 -4.99
C SER A 97 15.89 -13.41 -4.73
N LYS A 98 15.46 -14.45 -5.47
CA LYS A 98 14.26 -15.18 -5.07
C LYS A 98 14.62 -15.83 -3.74
N THR A 99 14.47 -15.10 -2.64
CA THR A 99 14.25 -15.74 -1.34
C THR A 99 13.10 -16.69 -1.59
N GLU A 100 13.38 -17.98 -1.53
CA GLU A 100 12.37 -19.02 -1.48
C GLU A 100 11.30 -18.52 -0.52
N SER A 101 10.11 -18.25 -1.05
CA SER A 101 8.96 -17.97 -0.21
C SER A 101 8.68 -19.28 0.50
N THR A 102 9.34 -19.48 1.64
CA THR A 102 9.03 -20.59 2.51
C THR A 102 7.55 -20.46 2.86
N ASP A 103 6.77 -21.54 2.70
CA ASP A 103 5.35 -21.57 3.06
C ASP A 103 5.08 -21.08 4.50
N SER A 104 6.11 -21.08 5.35
CA SER A 104 6.11 -20.49 6.69
C SER A 104 5.68 -19.02 6.76
N ASN A 105 5.81 -18.25 5.67
CA ASN A 105 5.43 -16.84 5.60
C ASN A 105 4.01 -16.62 5.07
N LEU A 106 3.28 -17.68 4.72
CA LEU A 106 1.88 -17.61 4.34
C LEU A 106 0.99 -17.62 5.58
N LEU A 107 -0.08 -16.84 5.53
CA LEU A 107 -1.16 -16.91 6.50
C LEU A 107 -1.89 -18.24 6.29
N THR A 108 -2.13 -19.05 7.31
CA THR A 108 -2.92 -20.29 7.16
C THR A 108 -4.43 -20.03 7.25
N VAL A 109 -5.24 -21.00 6.85
CA VAL A 109 -6.70 -20.95 7.03
C VAL A 109 -7.08 -20.79 8.50
N ASP A 110 -6.38 -21.48 9.41
CA ASP A 110 -6.63 -21.40 10.85
C ASP A 110 -6.24 -20.03 11.40
N GLU A 111 -5.10 -19.47 10.98
CA GLU A 111 -4.69 -18.12 11.34
C GLU A 111 -5.69 -17.08 10.83
N TYR A 112 -6.21 -17.23 9.60
CA TYR A 112 -7.26 -16.37 9.06
C TYR A 112 -8.56 -16.45 9.88
N ASN A 113 -9.00 -17.66 10.23
CA ASN A 113 -10.18 -17.86 11.07
C ASN A 113 -10.00 -17.27 12.46
N GLN A 114 -8.80 -17.40 13.03
CA GLN A 114 -8.46 -16.82 14.32
C GLN A 114 -8.51 -15.29 14.27
N LEU A 115 -8.03 -14.65 13.19
CA LEU A 115 -8.19 -13.20 12.99
C LEU A 115 -9.67 -12.78 13.00
N LEU A 116 -10.51 -13.46 12.22
CA LEU A 116 -11.95 -13.15 12.17
C LEU A 116 -12.63 -13.35 13.53
N LYS A 117 -12.35 -14.47 14.19
CA LYS A 117 -12.92 -14.79 15.51
C LYS A 117 -12.51 -13.75 16.56
N THR A 118 -11.25 -13.36 16.60
CA THR A 118 -10.76 -12.32 17.50
C THR A 118 -11.42 -10.97 17.21
N ALA A 119 -11.60 -10.61 15.94
CA ALA A 119 -12.26 -9.35 15.58
C ALA A 119 -13.71 -9.32 16.07
N ILE A 120 -14.44 -10.42 15.87
CA ILE A 120 -15.83 -10.58 16.33
C ILE A 120 -15.89 -10.55 17.87
N ASN A 121 -15.02 -11.28 18.57
CA ASN A 121 -14.98 -11.27 20.03
C ASN A 121 -14.67 -9.88 20.61
N ASN A 122 -13.92 -9.06 19.88
CA ASN A 122 -13.62 -7.68 20.25
C ASN A 122 -14.73 -6.68 19.84
N ASN A 123 -15.83 -7.16 19.27
CA ASN A 123 -16.88 -6.35 18.64
C ASN A 123 -16.36 -5.41 17.53
N ASP A 124 -15.23 -5.73 16.89
CA ASP A 124 -14.67 -5.00 15.75
C ASP A 124 -15.17 -5.60 14.42
N TYR A 125 -16.50 -5.58 14.26
CA TYR A 125 -17.17 -6.11 13.09
C TYR A 125 -16.74 -5.44 11.79
N ARG A 126 -16.34 -4.16 11.87
CA ARG A 126 -15.77 -3.43 10.73
C ARG A 126 -14.48 -4.05 10.24
N ILE A 127 -13.52 -4.36 11.14
CA ILE A 127 -12.28 -5.03 10.72
C ILE A 127 -12.56 -6.45 10.24
N ALA A 128 -13.47 -7.18 10.88
CA ALA A 128 -13.86 -8.52 10.45
C ALA A 128 -14.42 -8.52 9.01
N MET A 129 -15.29 -7.57 8.68
CA MET A 129 -15.85 -7.43 7.33
C MET A 129 -14.81 -6.91 6.33
N LEU A 130 -13.93 -5.99 6.74
CA LEU A 130 -12.85 -5.48 5.89
C LEU A 130 -11.85 -6.58 5.51
N ILE A 131 -11.45 -7.45 6.45
CA ILE A 131 -10.59 -8.60 6.18
C ILE A 131 -11.23 -9.53 5.14
N GLN A 132 -12.53 -9.82 5.29
CA GLN A 132 -13.26 -10.62 4.32
C GLN A 132 -13.32 -9.97 2.93
N VAL A 133 -13.61 -8.67 2.84
CA VAL A 133 -13.63 -7.95 1.55
C VAL A 133 -12.27 -8.01 0.86
N LEU A 134 -11.18 -7.74 1.60
CA LEU A 134 -9.82 -7.76 1.04
C LEU A 134 -9.37 -9.18 0.64
N GLY A 135 -9.80 -10.21 1.36
CA GLY A 135 -9.46 -11.60 1.09
C GLY A 135 -10.29 -12.23 -0.03
N ASN A 136 -11.53 -11.76 -0.26
CA ASN A 136 -12.47 -12.41 -1.18
C ASN A 136 -12.78 -11.62 -2.44
N THR A 137 -12.17 -10.44 -2.61
CA THR A 137 -12.35 -9.63 -3.82
C THR A 137 -11.01 -9.17 -4.37
N ASP A 138 -11.01 -8.74 -5.62
CA ASP A 138 -9.82 -8.16 -6.23
C ASP A 138 -9.57 -6.70 -5.89
N ILE A 139 -10.31 -6.15 -4.92
CA ILE A 139 -10.12 -4.76 -4.49
C ILE A 139 -8.74 -4.57 -3.87
N ARG A 140 -8.12 -3.43 -4.18
CA ARG A 140 -6.92 -2.97 -3.49
C ARG A 140 -7.33 -2.10 -2.32
N LEU A 141 -6.47 -2.01 -1.31
CA LEU A 141 -6.83 -1.24 -0.12
C LEU A 141 -7.13 0.25 -0.43
N ASN A 142 -6.39 0.87 -1.35
CA ASN A 142 -6.63 2.24 -1.78
C ASN A 142 -7.90 2.41 -2.63
N GLU A 143 -8.54 1.32 -3.02
CA GLU A 143 -9.78 1.29 -3.77
C GLU A 143 -11.00 1.05 -2.86
N LEU A 144 -10.83 0.77 -1.56
CA LEU A 144 -11.93 0.52 -0.62
C LEU A 144 -12.96 1.66 -0.57
N GLN A 145 -12.53 2.89 -0.84
CA GLN A 145 -13.43 4.05 -0.90
C GLN A 145 -14.51 3.94 -1.98
N TYR A 146 -14.32 3.07 -2.98
CA TYR A 146 -15.29 2.82 -4.04
C TYR A 146 -16.32 1.74 -3.65
N LEU A 147 -16.12 1.03 -2.54
CA LEU A 147 -17.12 0.10 -2.00
C LEU A 147 -18.16 0.88 -1.19
N ALA A 148 -19.32 1.07 -1.79
CA ALA A 148 -20.44 1.83 -1.25
C ALA A 148 -21.76 1.05 -1.38
N THR A 149 -22.85 1.55 -0.78
CA THR A 149 -24.17 0.90 -0.81
C THR A 149 -24.64 0.57 -2.24
N HIS A 150 -24.47 1.49 -3.21
CA HIS A 150 -24.79 1.23 -4.62
C HIS A 150 -24.00 0.06 -5.23
N SER A 151 -22.78 -0.19 -4.74
CA SER A 151 -21.95 -1.30 -5.23
C SER A 151 -22.55 -2.65 -4.84
N LEU A 152 -23.27 -2.71 -3.72
CA LEU A 152 -23.97 -3.92 -3.27
C LEU A 152 -25.19 -4.20 -4.15
N GLU A 153 -25.98 -3.17 -4.47
CA GLU A 153 -27.12 -3.28 -5.38
C GLU A 153 -26.70 -3.79 -6.76
N MET A 154 -25.54 -3.33 -7.25
CA MET A 154 -24.98 -3.75 -8.53
C MET A 154 -24.23 -5.09 -8.46
N GLY A 155 -23.96 -5.63 -7.26
CA GLY A 155 -23.14 -6.82 -7.05
C GLY A 155 -21.67 -6.68 -7.51
N LYS A 156 -21.18 -5.45 -7.69
CA LYS A 156 -19.83 -5.17 -8.20
C LYS A 156 -19.30 -3.82 -7.72
N ILE A 157 -17.97 -3.74 -7.63
CA ILE A 157 -17.24 -2.52 -7.27
C ILE A 157 -16.53 -2.01 -8.52
N THR A 158 -16.87 -0.80 -8.94
CA THR A 158 -16.27 -0.17 -10.12
C THR A 158 -15.11 0.73 -9.70
N VAL A 159 -13.91 0.45 -10.22
CA VAL A 159 -12.69 1.19 -9.89
C VAL A 159 -11.94 1.63 -11.14
N MET A 160 -11.16 2.70 -11.06
CA MET A 160 -10.31 3.16 -12.16
C MET A 160 -8.88 2.64 -11.99
N ARG A 161 -8.39 1.88 -12.96
CA ARG A 161 -7.01 1.37 -13.02
C ARG A 161 -6.40 1.75 -14.36
N ASN A 162 -5.29 2.50 -14.36
CA ASN A 162 -4.62 2.96 -15.58
C ASN A 162 -5.58 3.63 -16.58
N SER A 163 -6.44 4.52 -16.08
CA SER A 163 -7.48 5.22 -16.85
C SER A 163 -8.51 4.32 -17.55
N LYS A 164 -8.63 3.06 -17.13
CA LYS A 164 -9.67 2.14 -17.57
C LYS A 164 -10.57 1.74 -16.40
N GLU A 165 -11.85 1.59 -16.68
CA GLU A 165 -12.81 1.04 -15.74
C GLU A 165 -12.52 -0.44 -15.51
N TYR A 166 -12.51 -0.85 -14.24
CA TYR A 166 -12.34 -2.23 -13.83
C TYR A 166 -13.47 -2.59 -12.86
N ASN A 167 -14.28 -3.58 -13.25
CA ASN A 167 -15.41 -4.06 -12.45
C ASN A 167 -14.99 -5.29 -11.63
N ILE A 168 -14.99 -5.15 -10.31
CA ILE A 168 -14.66 -6.21 -9.35
C ILE A 168 -15.97 -6.86 -8.91
N ARG A 169 -16.19 -8.14 -9.23
CA ARG A 169 -17.37 -8.88 -8.76
C ARG A 169 -17.32 -9.05 -7.24
N ILE A 170 -18.45 -8.82 -6.57
CA ILE A 170 -18.65 -9.20 -5.17
C ILE A 170 -19.27 -10.61 -5.16
N PRO A 171 -18.65 -11.61 -4.52
CA PRO A 171 -19.26 -12.93 -4.37
C PRO A 171 -20.59 -12.86 -3.61
N ASP A 172 -21.60 -13.62 -4.05
CA ASP A 172 -22.98 -13.53 -3.51
C ASP A 172 -23.02 -13.73 -1.98
N ASN A 173 -22.27 -14.70 -1.46
CA ASN A 173 -22.17 -14.91 -0.01
C ASN A 173 -21.55 -13.71 0.73
N LEU A 174 -20.54 -13.04 0.14
CA LEU A 174 -19.94 -11.83 0.71
C LEU A 174 -20.94 -10.67 0.66
N LEU A 175 -21.76 -10.61 -0.39
CA LEU A 175 -22.80 -9.61 -0.55
C LEU A 175 -23.84 -9.74 0.58
N ASP A 176 -24.29 -10.95 0.90
CA ASP A 176 -25.18 -11.19 2.04
C ASP A 176 -24.56 -10.75 3.39
N GLY A 177 -23.28 -11.05 3.59
CA GLY A 177 -22.53 -10.60 4.76
C GLY A 177 -22.44 -9.07 4.84
N LEU A 178 -22.19 -8.41 3.72
CA LEU A 178 -22.14 -6.95 3.62
C LEU A 178 -23.50 -6.30 3.89
N TYR A 179 -24.61 -6.88 3.42
CA TYR A 179 -25.96 -6.39 3.75
C TYR A 179 -26.23 -6.43 5.26
N LYS A 180 -25.88 -7.53 5.94
CA LYS A 180 -26.00 -7.63 7.40
C LYS A 180 -25.10 -6.62 8.12
N TYR A 181 -23.89 -6.40 7.60
CA TYR A 181 -22.97 -5.41 8.16
C TYR A 181 -23.53 -3.99 8.08
N ILE A 182 -24.03 -3.56 6.92
CA ILE A 182 -24.55 -2.20 6.76
C ILE A 182 -25.82 -1.97 7.59
N ASP A 183 -26.64 -3.01 7.80
CA ASP A 183 -27.81 -2.95 8.67
C ASP A 183 -27.39 -2.79 10.15
N HIS A 184 -26.45 -3.63 10.61
CA HIS A 184 -25.89 -3.53 11.97
C HIS A 184 -25.26 -2.16 12.26
N GLU A 185 -24.49 -1.61 11.32
CA GLU A 185 -23.83 -0.30 11.47
C GLU A 185 -24.76 0.88 11.13
N ALA A 186 -26.02 0.62 10.78
CA ALA A 186 -26.99 1.62 10.34
C ALA A 186 -26.49 2.52 9.18
N ILE A 187 -25.75 1.95 8.23
CA ILE A 187 -25.24 2.63 7.04
C ILE A 187 -26.32 2.67 5.98
N ILE A 188 -26.99 3.82 5.86
CA ILE A 188 -28.09 4.01 4.90
C ILE A 188 -27.54 4.25 3.49
N ASN A 189 -26.54 5.11 3.34
CA ASN A 189 -25.98 5.50 2.04
C ASN A 189 -24.49 5.86 2.14
N GLY A 190 -23.75 5.61 1.06
CA GLY A 190 -22.37 6.04 0.91
C GLY A 190 -21.34 4.92 1.12
N VAL A 191 -20.11 5.31 1.46
CA VAL A 191 -18.96 4.40 1.59
C VAL A 191 -19.12 3.49 2.79
N ILE A 192 -19.00 2.17 2.58
CA ILE A 192 -19.23 1.16 3.62
C ILE A 192 -18.19 1.23 4.73
N PHE A 193 -16.93 1.46 4.36
CA PHE A 193 -15.83 1.56 5.31
C PHE A 193 -15.36 3.01 5.46
N CYS A 194 -15.95 3.70 6.43
CA CYS A 194 -15.61 5.09 6.75
C CYS A 194 -15.29 5.30 8.24
N THR A 195 -14.77 6.48 8.56
CA THR A 195 -14.64 6.97 9.93
C THR A 195 -16.00 7.44 10.46
N ARG A 196 -16.12 7.72 11.76
CA ARG A 196 -17.33 8.33 12.35
C ARG A 196 -17.74 9.65 11.69
N LYS A 197 -16.83 10.33 10.99
CA LYS A 197 -17.08 11.57 10.24
C LYS A 197 -17.46 11.33 8.78
N GLY A 198 -17.64 10.08 8.35
CA GLY A 198 -17.98 9.71 6.97
C GLY A 198 -16.79 9.72 5.99
N THR A 199 -15.58 10.01 6.45
CA THR A 199 -14.39 10.00 5.57
C THR A 199 -13.91 8.56 5.31
N PRO A 200 -13.47 8.22 4.09
CA PRO A 200 -12.89 6.91 3.81
C PRO A 200 -11.73 6.57 4.75
N LEU A 201 -11.54 5.28 5.04
CA LEU A 201 -10.46 4.85 5.91
C LEU A 201 -9.08 5.07 5.26
N GLU A 202 -8.21 5.73 6.02
CA GLU A 202 -6.79 5.90 5.70
C GLU A 202 -6.07 4.55 5.62
N ARG A 203 -5.35 4.30 4.52
CA ARG A 203 -4.66 3.03 4.27
C ARG A 203 -3.69 2.63 5.39
N SER A 204 -2.91 3.58 5.88
CA SER A 204 -1.95 3.35 6.97
C SER A 204 -2.64 2.90 8.25
N ASN A 205 -3.78 3.52 8.56
CA ASN A 205 -4.58 3.20 9.73
C ASN A 205 -5.22 1.81 9.62
N VAL A 206 -5.76 1.43 8.45
CA VAL A 206 -6.33 0.09 8.24
C VAL A 206 -5.30 -1.00 8.53
N TRP A 207 -4.09 -0.90 7.96
CA TRP A 207 -3.05 -1.90 8.21
C TRP A 207 -2.61 -1.91 9.66
N ARG A 208 -2.50 -0.74 10.31
CA ARG A 208 -2.16 -0.67 11.73
C ARG A 208 -3.20 -1.40 12.59
N LEU A 209 -4.49 -1.26 12.28
CA LEU A 209 -5.57 -1.95 12.99
C LEU A 209 -5.54 -3.46 12.75
N ILE A 210 -5.37 -3.90 11.50
CA ILE A 210 -5.28 -5.33 11.17
C ILE A 210 -4.04 -5.97 11.82
N LYS A 211 -2.89 -5.28 11.82
CA LYS A 211 -1.67 -5.78 12.48
C LYS A 211 -1.84 -5.87 13.99
N LYS A 212 -2.52 -4.89 14.61
CA LYS A 212 -2.87 -4.96 16.03
C LYS A 212 -3.76 -6.17 16.31
N LEU A 213 -4.81 -6.36 15.52
CA LEU A 213 -5.68 -7.53 15.63
C LEU A 213 -4.90 -8.84 15.50
N ALA A 214 -3.91 -8.90 14.63
CA ALA A 214 -3.06 -10.09 14.48
C ALA A 214 -2.30 -10.43 15.78
N VAL A 215 -1.75 -9.41 16.45
CA VAL A 215 -1.14 -9.58 17.78
C VAL A 215 -2.16 -10.11 18.78
N ASP A 216 -3.34 -9.50 18.85
CA ASP A 216 -4.42 -9.90 19.76
C ASP A 216 -4.90 -11.34 19.48
N ALA A 217 -4.82 -11.77 18.22
CA ALA A 217 -5.21 -13.10 17.77
C ALA A 217 -4.12 -14.17 17.96
N GLY A 218 -2.90 -13.80 18.38
CA GLY A 218 -1.75 -14.70 18.45
C GLY A 218 -1.21 -15.12 17.06
N VAL A 219 -1.53 -14.34 16.02
CA VAL A 219 -1.07 -14.57 14.64
C VAL A 219 0.12 -13.67 14.36
N ASN A 220 1.18 -14.20 13.74
CA ASN A 220 2.34 -13.40 13.38
C ASN A 220 1.89 -12.21 12.49
N PRO A 221 2.04 -10.96 12.94
CA PRO A 221 1.58 -9.80 12.20
C PRO A 221 2.19 -9.73 10.81
N ASP A 222 3.45 -10.16 10.61
CA ASP A 222 4.16 -10.09 9.33
C ASP A 222 3.51 -10.93 8.22
N LYS A 223 2.73 -11.95 8.59
CA LYS A 223 1.93 -12.73 7.64
C LYS A 223 0.67 -11.98 7.15
N VAL A 224 0.25 -10.93 7.85
CA VAL A 224 -1.02 -10.24 7.57
C VAL A 224 -0.78 -9.03 6.65
N TYR A 225 -0.93 -9.27 5.35
CA TYR A 225 -0.80 -8.27 4.28
C TYR A 225 -1.69 -8.66 3.07
N PRO A 226 -1.97 -7.76 2.12
CA PRO A 226 -3.05 -7.96 1.16
C PRO A 226 -2.97 -9.26 0.36
N GLN A 227 -1.77 -9.66 -0.05
CA GLN A 227 -1.59 -10.85 -0.88
C GLN A 227 -1.88 -12.12 -0.08
N ASN A 228 -1.41 -12.21 1.17
CA ASN A 228 -1.66 -13.36 2.03
C ASN A 228 -3.13 -13.51 2.42
N LEU A 229 -3.86 -12.40 2.57
CA LEU A 229 -5.32 -12.45 2.82
C LEU A 229 -6.08 -13.05 1.63
N LYS A 230 -5.64 -12.77 0.40
CA LYS A 230 -6.29 -13.24 -0.84
C LYS A 230 -6.07 -14.72 -1.13
N GLN A 231 -4.93 -15.27 -0.73
CA GLN A 231 -4.54 -16.63 -1.12
C GLN A 231 -5.26 -17.73 -0.34
N GLN A 232 -5.98 -17.41 0.74
CA GLN A 232 -6.46 -18.41 1.70
C GLN A 232 -7.89 -18.92 1.49
N LEU A 233 -8.67 -18.41 0.52
CA LEU A 233 -10.11 -18.62 0.58
C LEU A 233 -10.70 -19.40 -0.60
N GLY A 234 -11.17 -20.61 -0.26
CA GLY A 234 -12.29 -21.28 -0.91
C GLY A 234 -13.60 -21.06 -0.13
N LYS A 235 -14.55 -20.35 -0.74
CA LYS A 235 -16.03 -20.31 -0.55
C LYS A 235 -16.71 -20.34 0.86
N LYS A 236 -16.05 -20.44 2.03
CA LYS A 236 -16.73 -20.82 3.30
C LYS A 236 -16.93 -19.76 4.41
N TYR A 237 -16.57 -18.48 4.24
CA TYR A 237 -16.30 -17.62 5.41
C TYR A 237 -17.22 -16.40 5.61
N TYR A 238 -18.38 -16.32 4.95
CA TYR A 238 -19.10 -15.04 4.79
C TYR A 238 -20.20 -14.73 5.82
N SER A 239 -20.48 -15.63 6.77
CA SER A 239 -21.56 -15.43 7.73
C SER A 239 -21.01 -14.97 9.09
N ILE A 240 -20.98 -13.66 9.32
CA ILE A 240 -20.82 -13.09 10.66
C ILE A 240 -22.20 -13.07 11.35
N LYS A 241 -22.24 -13.46 12.63
CA LYS A 241 -23.36 -13.16 13.53
C LYS A 241 -22.97 -11.91 14.32
N TYR A 242 -23.81 -10.89 14.21
CA TYR A 242 -23.64 -9.58 14.85
C TYR A 242 -24.25 -9.60 16.25
#